data_AF-A0AA39UL13-F1
#
_entry.id   AF-A0AA39UL13-F1
#
_cell.length_a   1.000
_cell.length_b   1.000
_cell.length_c   1.000
_cell.angle_alpha   90.00
_cell.angle_beta   90.00
_cell.angle_gamma   90.00
#
_symmetry.space_group_name_H-M   'P 1'
#
loop_
_entity.id
_entity.type
_entity.pdbx_description
1 polymer ?
#
loop_
_entity_poly.entity_id
_entity_poly.type
_entity_poly.pdbx_seq_one_letter_code
_entity_poly.pdbx_strand_id
1 'polypeptide(L)'
;MPSDKLRYIYNYIYQSHIKYCNSFTQFLTIYLFRFLNKACIIRNPEQDLTPDGKASDPWSLCTIDQVEELKALIKVIPIWSTGIIFSLTVSQGSLGSIQARTMNRHITRNFEISAGSLSMFMMITLVLWIALYDRIIIPLASKIRGKPTYLSMKLRMGIGLLFSVASMAPWAIVESKRRKLAIKEGFSDEPQAVVDMSVMCLLPHFVLTGLAEAFYTVAENEFLYTEFPKSMSSIISSLSGVGVSVANLAASIILNGVDYFTKSKGSKESWVADNINKGHYDYYFWLISGLCVVNFLYYLACTKAYGPC
;
A
#
# COMPACT_ATOMS: atom_id res chain seq x y z
N MET A 1 33.40 -40.86 9.93
CA MET A 1 31.98 -40.82 9.50
C MET A 1 31.34 -39.40 9.52
N PRO A 2 31.89 -38.37 8.82
CA PRO A 2 31.14 -37.12 8.55
C PRO A 2 30.47 -37.07 7.16
N SER A 3 30.69 -38.08 6.30
CA SER A 3 30.27 -38.07 4.90
C SER A 3 28.75 -38.15 4.72
N ASP A 4 28.03 -38.88 5.57
CA ASP A 4 26.59 -39.15 5.36
C ASP A 4 25.70 -37.96 5.76
N LYS A 5 26.10 -37.16 6.76
CA LYS A 5 25.42 -35.89 7.10
C LYS A 5 25.51 -34.88 5.97
N LEU A 6 26.68 -34.75 5.35
CA LEU A 6 26.88 -33.89 4.18
C LEU A 6 26.10 -34.42 2.97
N ARG A 7 26.05 -35.74 2.77
CA ARG A 7 25.30 -36.36 1.66
C ARG A 7 23.79 -36.20 1.80
N TYR A 8 23.27 -36.29 3.02
CA TYR A 8 21.86 -36.03 3.30
C TYR A 8 21.56 -34.56 3.03
N ILE A 9 22.30 -33.61 3.60
CA ILE A 9 22.13 -32.18 3.34
C ILE A 9 22.23 -31.85 1.84
N TYR A 10 23.17 -32.47 1.12
CA TYR A 10 23.36 -32.22 -0.32
C TYR A 10 22.21 -32.78 -1.17
N ASN A 11 21.81 -34.03 -0.96
CA ASN A 11 20.64 -34.62 -1.64
C ASN A 11 19.33 -33.93 -1.26
N TYR A 12 19.27 -33.33 -0.07
CA TYR A 12 18.09 -32.67 0.46
C TYR A 12 17.94 -31.22 -0.02
N ILE A 13 19.05 -30.48 -0.14
CA ILE A 13 19.11 -29.23 -0.91
C ILE A 13 18.71 -29.50 -2.36
N TYR A 14 19.13 -30.63 -2.93
CA TYR A 14 18.78 -31.03 -4.30
C TYR A 14 17.29 -31.40 -4.48
N GLN A 15 16.64 -32.03 -3.49
CA GLN A 15 15.20 -32.32 -3.57
C GLN A 15 14.31 -31.11 -3.24
N SER A 16 14.70 -30.25 -2.30
CA SER A 16 14.05 -28.95 -2.10
C SER A 16 14.21 -28.03 -3.32
N HIS A 17 15.33 -28.15 -4.04
CA HIS A 17 15.51 -27.57 -5.39
C HIS A 17 14.45 -28.04 -6.39
N ILE A 18 13.98 -29.29 -6.36
CA ILE A 18 13.05 -29.81 -7.38
C ILE A 18 11.59 -29.43 -7.09
N LYS A 19 11.19 -29.34 -5.81
CA LYS A 19 9.78 -29.08 -5.44
C LYS A 19 9.37 -27.60 -5.55
N TYR A 20 10.33 -26.68 -5.53
CA TYR A 20 10.10 -25.22 -5.52
C TYR A 20 10.76 -24.46 -6.70
N CYS A 21 11.35 -25.15 -7.69
CA CYS A 21 11.97 -24.47 -8.82
C CYS A 21 10.92 -24.09 -9.87
N ASN A 22 10.37 -22.88 -9.73
CA ASN A 22 9.68 -22.19 -10.84
C ASN A 22 10.18 -20.76 -11.11
N SER A 23 11.17 -20.24 -10.38
CA SER A 23 11.79 -18.95 -10.76
C SER A 23 13.20 -18.73 -10.20
N PHE A 24 14.05 -18.07 -11.00
CA PHE A 24 15.43 -17.63 -10.70
C PHE A 24 15.52 -16.80 -9.40
N THR A 25 14.42 -16.17 -9.03
CA THR A 25 14.22 -15.33 -7.86
C THR A 25 14.27 -16.10 -6.54
N GLN A 26 14.04 -17.41 -6.54
CA GLN A 26 14.05 -18.25 -5.35
C GLN A 26 15.48 -18.67 -4.94
N PHE A 27 16.40 -18.67 -5.90
CA PHE A 27 17.82 -18.96 -5.67
C PHE A 27 18.50 -17.92 -4.76
N LEU A 28 18.15 -16.64 -4.88
CA LEU A 28 18.71 -15.57 -4.03
C LEU A 28 18.21 -15.66 -2.58
N THR A 29 16.94 -16.06 -2.40
CA THR A 29 16.30 -16.26 -1.08
C THR A 29 16.98 -17.37 -0.28
N ILE A 30 17.42 -18.44 -0.97
CA ILE A 30 18.15 -19.57 -0.35
C ILE A 30 19.48 -19.13 0.25
N TYR A 31 20.18 -18.16 -0.34
CA TYR A 31 21.47 -17.68 0.15
C TYR A 31 21.35 -16.62 1.24
N LEU A 32 20.43 -15.65 1.10
CA LEU A 32 20.34 -14.52 2.04
C LEU A 32 19.84 -14.94 3.44
N PHE A 33 18.91 -15.91 3.48
CA PHE A 33 18.27 -16.38 4.73
C PHE A 33 18.67 -17.81 5.10
N ARG A 34 19.84 -18.27 4.65
CA ARG A 34 20.34 -19.63 4.91
C ARG A 34 20.44 -19.95 6.41
N PHE A 35 20.61 -18.94 7.26
CA PHE A 35 20.69 -19.14 8.71
C PHE A 35 19.37 -19.68 9.30
N LEU A 36 18.21 -19.38 8.71
CA LEU A 36 16.91 -19.89 9.16
C LEU A 36 16.79 -21.41 8.99
N ASN A 37 17.56 -22.01 8.07
CA ASN A 37 17.60 -23.47 7.90
C ASN A 37 18.07 -24.21 9.17
N LYS A 38 18.75 -23.51 10.09
CA LYS A 38 19.17 -24.11 11.37
C LYS A 38 17.99 -24.57 12.23
N ALA A 39 16.81 -23.96 12.06
CA ALA A 39 15.60 -24.32 12.79
C ALA A 39 15.01 -25.68 12.36
N CYS A 40 15.42 -26.23 11.22
CA CYS A 40 14.97 -27.54 10.74
C CYS A 40 15.99 -28.67 10.98
N ILE A 41 17.10 -28.40 11.66
CA ILE A 41 18.17 -29.40 11.84
C ILE A 41 17.83 -30.28 13.04
N ILE A 42 17.51 -31.54 12.76
CA ILE A 42 17.40 -32.59 13.78
C ILE A 42 18.79 -32.87 14.35
N ARG A 43 18.96 -32.67 15.67
CA ARG A 43 20.21 -32.91 16.38
C ARG A 43 20.22 -34.30 16.99
N ASN A 44 19.12 -34.69 17.62
CA ASN A 44 18.93 -35.97 18.27
C ASN A 44 17.55 -36.55 17.95
N PRO A 45 17.43 -37.51 17.01
CA PRO A 45 16.15 -38.05 16.56
C PRO A 45 15.25 -38.60 17.67
N GLU A 46 15.83 -39.16 18.74
CA GLU A 46 15.05 -39.76 19.85
C GLU A 46 14.44 -38.72 20.80
N GLN A 47 14.99 -37.50 20.82
CA GLN A 47 14.49 -36.40 21.67
C GLN A 47 13.68 -35.40 20.85
N ASP A 48 14.15 -35.12 19.63
CA ASP A 48 13.60 -34.08 18.77
C ASP A 48 12.34 -34.54 18.01
N LEU A 49 12.09 -35.85 17.92
CA LEU A 49 10.94 -36.41 17.22
C LEU A 49 10.07 -37.29 18.12
N THR A 50 8.75 -37.19 17.93
CA THR A 50 7.79 -38.12 18.47
C THR A 50 7.88 -39.47 17.75
N PRO A 51 7.31 -40.56 18.30
CA PRO A 51 7.27 -41.86 17.63
C PRO A 51 6.63 -41.83 16.23
N ASP A 52 5.77 -40.84 15.97
CA ASP A 52 5.11 -40.59 14.69
C ASP A 52 5.98 -39.75 13.71
N GLY A 53 7.21 -39.42 14.08
CA GLY A 53 8.15 -38.64 13.26
C GLY A 53 7.84 -37.14 13.19
N LYS A 54 7.03 -36.59 14.11
CA LYS A 54 6.77 -35.15 14.22
C LYS A 54 7.72 -34.49 15.21
N ALA A 55 7.93 -33.18 15.09
CA ALA A 55 8.72 -32.43 16.07
C ALA A 55 8.16 -32.60 17.49
N SER A 56 8.99 -33.05 18.43
CA SER A 56 8.64 -33.15 19.85
C SER A 56 8.35 -31.79 20.48
N ASP A 57 9.11 -30.77 20.08
CA ASP A 57 8.88 -29.37 20.44
C ASP A 57 8.89 -28.49 19.18
N PRO A 58 7.70 -28.02 18.73
CA PRO A 58 7.58 -27.14 17.56
C PRO A 58 8.31 -25.79 17.67
N TRP A 59 8.68 -25.36 18.88
CA TRP A 59 9.40 -24.10 19.10
C TRP A 59 10.91 -24.23 18.91
N SER A 60 11.47 -25.44 19.06
CA SER A 60 12.89 -25.71 18.86
C SER A 60 13.20 -26.43 17.55
N LEU A 61 12.23 -27.15 16.97
CA LEU A 61 12.33 -27.80 15.67
C LEU A 61 11.13 -27.44 14.77
N CYS A 62 11.41 -26.68 13.70
CA CYS A 62 10.41 -26.29 12.71
C CYS A 62 10.44 -27.22 11.49
N THR A 63 9.30 -27.37 10.82
CA THR A 63 9.26 -28.02 9.52
C THR A 63 9.89 -27.13 8.45
N ILE A 64 10.33 -27.74 7.35
CA ILE A 64 10.91 -27.01 6.22
C ILE A 64 9.88 -26.07 5.61
N ASP A 65 8.63 -26.51 5.51
CA ASP A 65 7.53 -25.69 5.00
C ASP A 65 7.41 -24.40 5.82
N GLN A 66 7.42 -24.47 7.16
CA GLN A 66 7.37 -23.29 8.03
C GLN A 66 8.55 -22.33 7.81
N VAL A 67 9.76 -22.87 7.60
CA VAL A 67 10.95 -22.04 7.37
C VAL A 67 10.93 -21.39 5.99
N GLU A 68 10.49 -22.09 4.94
CA GLU A 68 10.34 -21.52 3.60
C GLU A 68 9.20 -20.48 3.54
N GLU A 69 8.08 -20.74 4.21
CA GLU A 69 6.97 -19.80 4.39
C GLU A 69 7.44 -18.48 5.04
N LEU A 70 8.25 -18.56 6.10
CA LEU A 70 8.83 -17.38 6.75
C LEU A 70 9.80 -16.62 5.82
N LYS A 71 10.64 -17.32 5.07
CA LYS A 71 11.56 -16.68 4.12
C LYS A 71 10.82 -15.94 3.00
N ALA A 72 9.75 -16.55 2.47
CA ALA A 72 8.88 -15.91 1.48
C ALA A 72 8.29 -14.62 2.05
N LEU A 73 7.79 -14.65 3.29
CA LEU A 73 7.27 -13.48 3.99
C LEU A 73 8.31 -12.36 4.10
N ILE A 74 9.51 -12.67 4.59
CA ILE A 74 10.59 -11.68 4.73
C ILE A 74 10.98 -11.06 3.39
N LYS A 75 10.95 -11.84 2.31
CA LYS A 75 11.28 -11.37 0.97
C LYS A 75 10.23 -10.41 0.39
N VAL A 76 8.96 -10.64 0.71
CA VAL A 76 7.82 -9.85 0.22
C VAL A 76 7.69 -8.52 0.98
N ILE A 77 8.06 -8.48 2.26
CA ILE A 77 7.93 -7.30 3.15
C ILE A 77 8.40 -5.98 2.52
N PRO A 78 9.57 -5.87 1.85
CA PRO A 78 10.01 -4.61 1.25
C PRO A 78 9.11 -4.08 0.12
N ILE A 79 8.49 -4.96 -0.66
CA ILE A 79 7.53 -4.53 -1.68
C ILE A 79 6.19 -4.20 -1.02
N TRP A 80 5.74 -5.03 -0.10
CA TRP A 80 4.49 -4.84 0.63
C TRP A 80 4.49 -3.54 1.46
N SER A 81 5.63 -3.16 2.06
CA SER A 81 5.73 -1.94 2.88
C SER A 81 5.45 -0.66 2.07
N THR A 82 5.60 -0.70 0.74
CA THR A 82 5.23 0.43 -0.13
C THR A 82 3.73 0.73 -0.07
N GLY A 83 2.92 -0.26 0.30
CA GLY A 83 1.48 -0.17 0.53
C GLY A 83 1.12 0.66 1.75
N ILE A 84 2.06 0.88 2.68
CA ILE A 84 1.83 1.70 3.87
C ILE A 84 1.64 3.17 3.48
N ILE A 85 2.53 3.72 2.64
CA ILE A 85 2.40 5.11 2.18
C ILE A 85 1.22 5.26 1.22
N PHE A 86 0.95 4.24 0.40
CA PHE A 86 -0.27 4.22 -0.42
C PHE A 86 -1.53 4.29 0.46
N SER A 87 -1.65 3.40 1.44
CA SER A 87 -2.77 3.37 2.39
C SER A 87 -2.89 4.66 3.18
N LEU A 88 -1.76 5.28 3.54
CA LEU A 88 -1.74 6.58 4.20
C LEU A 88 -2.47 7.63 3.38
N THR A 89 -2.28 7.66 2.05
CA THR A 89 -2.98 8.62 1.18
C THR A 89 -4.48 8.39 1.11
N VAL A 90 -4.92 7.14 1.18
CA VAL A 90 -6.34 6.75 1.18
C VAL A 90 -7.00 7.05 2.53
N SER A 91 -6.26 6.90 3.63
CA SER A 91 -6.74 7.11 5.00
C SER A 91 -7.04 8.57 5.37
N GLN A 92 -6.80 9.54 4.48
CA GLN A 92 -7.02 10.97 4.75
C GLN A 92 -8.48 11.44 4.59
N GLY A 93 -9.45 10.53 4.57
CA GLY A 93 -10.85 10.83 4.27
C GLY A 93 -11.49 11.88 5.20
N SER A 94 -11.04 11.97 6.46
CA SER A 94 -11.53 12.99 7.40
C SER A 94 -11.20 14.42 6.95
N LEU A 95 -9.99 14.65 6.44
CA LEU A 95 -9.57 15.95 5.92
C LEU A 95 -10.39 16.35 4.69
N GLY A 96 -10.68 15.40 3.80
CA GLY A 96 -11.54 15.63 2.65
C GLY A 96 -12.96 16.08 3.06
N SER A 97 -13.51 15.47 4.10
CA SER A 97 -14.82 15.86 4.66
C SER A 97 -14.79 17.25 5.31
N ILE A 98 -13.77 17.57 6.09
CA ILE A 98 -13.60 18.90 6.71
C ILE A 98 -13.48 19.97 5.63
N GLN A 99 -12.65 19.73 4.61
CA GLN A 99 -12.50 20.64 3.49
C GLN A 99 -13.82 20.87 2.74
N ALA A 100 -14.53 19.78 2.41
CA ALA A 100 -15.79 19.84 1.69
C ALA A 100 -16.90 20.59 2.45
N ARG A 101 -16.89 20.59 3.79
CA ARG A 101 -17.84 21.38 4.60
C ARG A 101 -17.70 22.88 4.39
N THR A 102 -16.51 23.34 4.02
CA THR A 102 -16.21 24.77 3.73
C THR A 102 -16.37 25.13 2.25
N MET A 103 -16.87 24.22 1.41
CA MET A 103 -17.06 24.42 -0.02
C MET A 103 -18.54 24.37 -0.39
N ASN A 104 -18.92 24.96 -1.52
CA ASN A 104 -20.28 24.88 -2.02
C ASN A 104 -20.59 23.45 -2.49
N ARG A 105 -21.48 22.77 -1.74
CA ARG A 105 -21.86 21.37 -1.97
C ARG A 105 -23.07 21.18 -2.89
N HIS A 106 -23.62 22.25 -3.45
CA HIS A 106 -24.69 22.17 -4.45
C HIS A 106 -24.14 21.70 -5.80
N ILE A 107 -24.63 20.56 -6.29
CA ILE A 107 -24.26 20.02 -7.61
C ILE A 107 -25.25 20.50 -8.66
N THR A 108 -26.51 20.58 -8.26
CA THR A 108 -27.58 21.25 -9.01
C THR A 108 -28.28 22.23 -8.07
N ARG A 109 -29.18 23.05 -8.61
CA ARG A 109 -29.94 24.03 -7.82
C ARG A 109 -30.71 23.41 -6.65
N ASN A 110 -31.10 22.14 -6.74
CA ASN A 110 -31.95 21.46 -5.76
C ASN A 110 -31.26 20.28 -5.08
N PHE A 111 -29.98 20.02 -5.39
CA PHE A 111 -29.27 18.85 -4.86
C PHE A 111 -27.94 19.25 -4.23
N GLU A 112 -27.89 19.13 -2.90
CA GLU A 112 -26.69 19.30 -2.10
C GLU A 112 -26.13 17.93 -1.69
N ILE A 113 -24.86 17.70 -1.95
CA ILE A 113 -24.19 16.45 -1.55
C ILE A 113 -23.68 16.56 -0.10
N SER A 114 -23.74 15.46 0.64
CA SER A 114 -23.11 15.39 1.97
C SER A 114 -21.59 15.40 1.83
N ALA A 115 -20.88 16.12 2.69
CA ALA A 115 -19.42 16.14 2.71
C ALA A 115 -18.81 14.74 2.88
N GLY A 116 -19.47 13.88 3.68
CA GLY A 116 -19.02 12.52 3.92
C GLY A 116 -19.19 11.57 2.74
N SER A 117 -20.05 11.89 1.76
CA SER A 117 -20.32 11.01 0.62
C SER A 117 -19.38 11.22 -0.57
N LEU A 118 -18.39 12.12 -0.47
CA LEU A 118 -17.45 12.36 -1.58
C LEU A 118 -16.54 11.15 -1.86
N SER A 119 -16.26 10.32 -0.87
CA SER A 119 -15.54 9.05 -1.04
C SER A 119 -16.26 8.08 -1.99
N MET A 120 -17.55 8.26 -2.24
CA MET A 120 -18.29 7.47 -3.23
C MET A 120 -17.72 7.64 -4.64
N PHE A 121 -17.18 8.81 -5.00
CA PHE A 121 -16.56 9.02 -6.32
C PHE A 121 -15.32 8.14 -6.51
N MET A 122 -14.54 7.96 -5.45
CA MET A 122 -13.39 7.04 -5.44
C MET A 122 -13.86 5.59 -5.64
N MET A 123 -14.87 5.16 -4.88
CA MET A 123 -15.43 3.81 -4.98
C MET A 123 -16.05 3.52 -6.36
N ILE A 124 -16.82 4.47 -6.91
CA ILE A 124 -17.39 4.36 -8.26
C ILE A 124 -16.27 4.23 -9.29
N THR A 125 -15.22 5.06 -9.19
CA THR A 125 -14.09 5.02 -10.12
C THR A 125 -13.37 3.68 -10.05
N LEU A 126 -13.13 3.15 -8.83
CA LEU A 126 -12.52 1.84 -8.63
C LEU A 126 -13.34 0.73 -9.29
N VAL A 127 -14.66 0.69 -9.05
CA VAL A 127 -15.54 -0.35 -9.61
C VAL A 127 -15.61 -0.26 -11.14
N LEU A 128 -15.76 0.96 -11.68
CA LEU A 128 -15.78 1.19 -13.12
C LEU A 128 -14.46 0.78 -13.77
N TRP A 129 -13.33 1.07 -13.12
CA TRP A 129 -12.01 0.69 -13.63
C TRP A 129 -11.83 -0.83 -13.65
N ILE A 130 -12.20 -1.54 -12.57
CA ILE A 130 -12.13 -3.01 -12.53
C ILE A 130 -13.00 -3.62 -13.64
N ALA A 131 -14.24 -3.16 -13.78
CA ALA A 131 -15.14 -3.63 -14.83
C ALA A 131 -14.56 -3.36 -16.24
N LEU A 132 -14.02 -2.16 -16.48
CA LEU A 132 -13.37 -1.79 -17.73
C LEU A 132 -12.14 -2.66 -18.00
N TYR A 133 -11.32 -2.92 -16.98
CA TYR A 133 -10.12 -3.72 -17.09
C TYR A 133 -10.44 -5.16 -17.49
N ASP A 134 -11.36 -5.80 -16.77
CA ASP A 134 -11.68 -7.22 -16.97
C ASP A 134 -12.53 -7.47 -18.22
N ARG A 135 -13.48 -6.59 -18.52
CA ARG A 135 -14.44 -6.81 -19.61
C ARG A 135 -13.98 -6.27 -20.95
N ILE A 136 -13.12 -5.26 -20.96
CA ILE A 136 -12.75 -4.55 -22.19
C ILE A 136 -11.24 -4.64 -22.43
N ILE A 137 -10.41 -4.24 -21.47
CA ILE A 137 -8.96 -4.15 -21.69
C ILE A 137 -8.33 -5.55 -21.89
N ILE A 138 -8.59 -6.51 -21.01
CA ILE A 138 -8.00 -7.86 -21.11
C ILE A 138 -8.42 -8.58 -22.41
N PRO A 139 -9.73 -8.64 -22.78
CA PRO A 139 -10.14 -9.31 -24.00
C PRO A 139 -9.60 -8.63 -25.25
N LEU A 140 -9.58 -7.29 -25.29
CA LEU A 140 -9.05 -6.54 -26.42
C LEU A 140 -7.54 -6.73 -26.58
N ALA A 141 -6.78 -6.64 -25.48
CA ALA A 141 -5.34 -6.89 -25.48
C ALA A 141 -5.02 -8.32 -25.92
N SER A 142 -5.80 -9.29 -25.46
CA SER A 142 -5.64 -10.70 -25.83
C SER A 142 -5.97 -10.95 -27.30
N LYS A 143 -6.99 -10.27 -27.84
CA LYS A 143 -7.35 -10.32 -29.27
C LYS A 143 -6.26 -9.71 -30.16
N ILE A 144 -5.70 -8.57 -29.76
CA ILE A 144 -4.63 -7.89 -30.52
C ILE A 144 -3.33 -8.71 -30.51
N ARG A 145 -2.96 -9.31 -29.37
CA ARG A 145 -1.74 -10.13 -29.26
C ARG A 145 -1.92 -11.58 -29.72
N GLY A 146 -3.15 -12.03 -29.99
CA GLY A 146 -3.45 -13.42 -30.35
C GLY A 146 -3.19 -14.44 -29.23
N LYS A 147 -2.99 -13.99 -27.99
CA LYS A 147 -2.76 -14.85 -26.82
C LYS A 147 -3.30 -14.19 -25.54
N PRO A 148 -3.69 -14.97 -24.51
CA PRO A 148 -4.09 -14.41 -23.21
C PRO A 148 -3.02 -13.46 -22.68
N THR A 149 -3.39 -12.20 -22.46
CA THR A 149 -2.47 -11.14 -22.06
C THR A 149 -2.98 -10.45 -20.80
N TYR A 150 -2.11 -10.34 -19.82
CA TYR A 150 -2.37 -9.66 -18.55
C TYR A 150 -1.25 -8.65 -18.29
N LEU A 151 -1.57 -7.52 -17.64
CA LEU A 151 -0.51 -6.68 -17.10
C LEU A 151 0.13 -7.38 -15.89
N SER A 152 1.47 -7.37 -15.85
CA SER A 152 2.22 -7.87 -14.70
C SER A 152 1.78 -7.18 -13.40
N MET A 153 1.68 -7.94 -12.30
CA MET A 153 1.29 -7.42 -10.99
C MET A 153 2.19 -6.25 -10.56
N LYS A 154 3.51 -6.39 -10.72
CA LYS A 154 4.46 -5.30 -10.40
C LYS A 154 4.22 -4.04 -11.25
N LEU A 155 3.92 -4.20 -12.53
CA LEU A 155 3.60 -3.05 -13.38
C LEU A 155 2.31 -2.35 -12.90
N ARG A 156 1.27 -3.11 -12.56
CA ARG A 156 0.00 -2.58 -12.05
C ARG A 156 0.20 -1.86 -10.71
N MET A 157 0.95 -2.44 -9.78
CA MET A 157 1.33 -1.79 -8.52
C MET A 157 2.06 -0.45 -8.77
N GLY A 158 3.06 -0.45 -9.67
CA GLY A 158 3.78 0.78 -10.03
C GLY A 158 2.87 1.86 -10.63
N ILE A 159 1.94 1.49 -11.52
CA ILE A 159 0.94 2.42 -12.08
C ILE A 159 0.05 2.99 -10.97
N GLY A 160 -0.40 2.16 -10.04
CA GLY A 160 -1.21 2.60 -8.90
C GLY A 160 -0.48 3.62 -8.02
N LEU A 161 0.80 3.38 -7.71
CA LEU A 161 1.63 4.34 -6.97
C LEU A 161 1.82 5.67 -7.72
N LEU A 162 1.95 5.65 -9.05
CA LEU A 162 2.00 6.87 -9.86
C LEU A 162 0.68 7.64 -9.80
N PHE A 163 -0.46 6.97 -9.85
CA PHE A 163 -1.76 7.62 -9.66
C PHE A 163 -1.93 8.20 -8.26
N SER A 164 -1.38 7.56 -7.22
CA SER A 164 -1.36 8.11 -5.85
C SER A 164 -0.53 9.40 -5.77
N VAL A 165 0.64 9.46 -6.43
CA VAL A 165 1.41 10.71 -6.57
C VAL A 165 0.57 11.78 -7.27
N ALA A 166 -0.03 11.41 -8.41
CA ALA A 166 -0.81 12.32 -9.23
C ALA A 166 -2.09 12.81 -8.53
N SER A 167 -2.69 12.04 -7.62
CA SER A 167 -3.94 12.40 -6.95
C SER A 167 -3.75 13.44 -5.84
N MET A 168 -2.56 13.52 -5.22
CA MET A 168 -2.27 14.52 -4.19
C MET A 168 -2.12 15.94 -4.75
N ALA A 169 -1.58 16.07 -5.97
CA ALA A 169 -1.37 17.36 -6.63
C ALA A 169 -2.67 18.18 -6.83
N PRO A 170 -3.75 17.66 -7.45
CA PRO A 170 -5.00 18.41 -7.58
C PRO A 170 -5.61 18.73 -6.21
N TRP A 171 -5.42 17.87 -5.20
CA TRP A 171 -5.92 18.15 -3.85
C TRP A 171 -5.24 19.37 -3.22
N ALA A 172 -3.91 19.43 -3.31
CA ALA A 172 -3.10 20.56 -2.87
C ALA A 172 -3.45 21.86 -3.62
N ILE A 173 -3.63 21.78 -4.95
CA ILE A 173 -3.99 22.93 -5.79
C ILE A 173 -5.38 23.47 -5.41
N VAL A 174 -6.36 22.57 -5.24
CA VAL A 174 -7.72 22.94 -4.84
C VAL A 174 -7.72 23.59 -3.47
N GLU A 175 -6.96 23.05 -2.52
CA GLU A 175 -6.86 23.64 -1.19
C GLU A 175 -6.22 25.03 -1.22
N SER A 176 -5.15 25.21 -2.00
CA SER A 176 -4.50 26.52 -2.14
C SER A 176 -5.47 27.56 -2.72
N LYS A 177 -6.32 27.17 -3.68
CA LYS A 177 -7.37 28.03 -4.25
C LYS A 177 -8.47 28.33 -3.24
N ARG A 178 -9.01 27.29 -2.57
CA ARG A 178 -10.08 27.40 -1.57
C ARG A 178 -9.68 28.33 -0.43
N ARG A 179 -8.47 28.15 0.13
CA ARG A 179 -7.92 28.98 1.20
C ARG A 179 -7.77 30.44 0.77
N LYS A 180 -7.21 30.70 -0.43
CA LYS A 180 -7.09 32.08 -0.96
C LYS A 180 -8.45 32.76 -1.12
N LEU A 181 -9.48 32.00 -1.51
CA LEU A 181 -10.84 32.51 -1.63
C LEU A 181 -11.43 32.84 -0.24
N ALA A 182 -11.27 31.95 0.74
CA ALA A 182 -11.72 32.20 2.12
C ALA A 182 -11.12 33.49 2.70
N ILE A 183 -9.82 33.73 2.46
CA ILE A 183 -9.16 34.97 2.90
C ILE A 183 -9.73 36.20 2.19
N LYS A 184 -9.95 36.10 0.87
CA LYS A 184 -10.50 37.20 0.07
C LYS A 184 -11.93 37.57 0.44
N GLU A 185 -12.73 36.59 0.83
CA GLU A 185 -14.12 36.77 1.27
C GLU A 185 -14.24 37.22 2.74
N GLY A 186 -13.12 37.29 3.47
CA GLY A 186 -13.09 37.71 4.87
C GLY A 186 -13.34 36.59 5.88
N PHE A 187 -13.46 35.33 5.42
CA PHE A 187 -13.75 34.15 6.23
C PHE A 187 -12.55 33.54 6.97
N SER A 188 -11.46 34.30 7.12
CA SER A 188 -10.20 33.81 7.72
C SER A 188 -10.42 33.29 9.15
N ASP A 189 -11.23 33.97 9.96
CA ASP A 189 -11.52 33.60 11.34
C ASP A 189 -12.75 32.69 11.49
N GLU A 190 -13.44 32.35 10.40
CA GLU A 190 -14.68 31.58 10.40
C GLU A 190 -14.48 30.14 9.89
N PRO A 191 -14.23 29.15 10.77
CA PRO A 191 -13.85 27.80 10.34
C PRO A 191 -14.96 27.02 9.63
N GLN A 192 -16.22 27.45 9.75
CA GLN A 192 -17.38 26.81 9.14
C GLN A 192 -17.95 27.61 7.96
N ALA A 193 -17.33 28.74 7.60
CA ALA A 193 -17.77 29.53 6.47
C ALA A 193 -17.60 28.74 5.17
N VAL A 194 -18.55 28.92 4.26
CA VAL A 194 -18.59 28.25 2.97
C VAL A 194 -18.13 29.23 1.91
N VAL A 195 -17.02 28.91 1.25
CA VAL A 195 -16.52 29.72 0.13
C VAL A 195 -17.30 29.43 -1.15
N ASP A 196 -17.35 30.40 -2.07
CA ASP A 196 -17.98 30.22 -3.38
C ASP A 196 -17.07 29.41 -4.34
N MET A 197 -16.78 28.18 -3.96
CA MET A 197 -16.05 27.19 -4.74
C MET A 197 -16.79 25.87 -4.72
N SER A 198 -17.10 25.34 -5.90
CA SER A 198 -17.82 24.06 -6.00
C SER A 198 -16.98 22.90 -5.45
N VAL A 199 -17.61 22.04 -4.65
CA VAL A 199 -17.00 20.80 -4.13
C VAL A 199 -16.56 19.85 -5.25
N MET A 200 -17.12 19.98 -6.46
CA MET A 200 -16.74 19.21 -7.64
C MET A 200 -15.30 19.47 -8.08
N CYS A 201 -14.66 20.55 -7.63
CA CYS A 201 -13.23 20.74 -7.82
C CYS A 201 -12.37 19.66 -7.15
N LEU A 202 -12.90 18.93 -6.14
CA LEU A 202 -12.22 17.79 -5.51
C LEU A 202 -12.33 16.50 -6.33
N LEU A 203 -13.20 16.45 -7.34
CA LEU A 203 -13.44 15.25 -8.13
C LEU A 203 -12.17 14.66 -8.77
N PRO A 204 -11.23 15.45 -9.34
CA PRO A 204 -9.99 14.91 -9.90
C PRO A 204 -9.16 14.12 -8.88
N HIS A 205 -9.11 14.57 -7.62
CA HIS A 205 -8.42 13.85 -6.55
C HIS A 205 -9.09 12.49 -6.30
N PHE A 206 -10.41 12.46 -6.09
CA PHE A 206 -11.12 11.20 -5.82
C PHE A 206 -11.06 10.20 -6.97
N VAL A 207 -11.15 10.67 -8.22
CA VAL A 207 -11.02 9.82 -9.41
C VAL A 207 -9.61 9.22 -9.50
N LEU A 208 -8.57 10.04 -9.36
CA LEU A 208 -7.19 9.55 -9.43
C LEU A 208 -6.86 8.60 -8.27
N THR A 209 -7.35 8.87 -7.05
CA THR A 209 -7.20 7.95 -5.91
C THR A 209 -7.94 6.63 -6.14
N GLY A 210 -9.14 6.65 -6.73
CA GLY A 210 -9.87 5.43 -7.09
C GLY A 210 -9.16 4.59 -8.15
N LEU A 211 -8.57 5.22 -9.16
CA LEU A 211 -7.69 4.54 -10.12
C LEU A 211 -6.45 3.98 -9.44
N ALA A 212 -5.82 4.75 -8.56
CA ALA A 212 -4.65 4.33 -7.80
C ALA A 212 -4.93 3.04 -7.01
N GLU A 213 -6.05 2.99 -6.30
CA GLU A 213 -6.48 1.83 -5.52
C GLU A 213 -6.81 0.62 -6.41
N ALA A 214 -7.52 0.82 -7.51
CA ALA A 214 -7.87 -0.27 -8.42
C ALA A 214 -6.64 -0.92 -9.08
N PHE A 215 -5.61 -0.11 -9.38
CA PHE A 215 -4.34 -0.62 -9.90
C PHE A 215 -3.45 -1.23 -8.82
N TYR A 216 -3.32 -0.57 -7.67
CA TYR A 216 -2.40 -0.97 -6.60
C TYR A 216 -2.95 -2.13 -5.77
N THR A 217 -4.07 -1.93 -5.08
CA THR A 217 -4.60 -2.87 -4.07
C THR A 217 -4.95 -4.22 -4.68
N VAL A 218 -5.53 -4.23 -5.89
CA VAL A 218 -5.85 -5.49 -6.57
C VAL A 218 -4.57 -6.24 -6.94
N ALA A 219 -3.57 -5.55 -7.48
CA ALA A 219 -2.32 -6.17 -7.89
C ALA A 219 -1.44 -6.59 -6.71
N GLU A 220 -1.45 -5.84 -5.61
CA GLU A 220 -0.77 -6.21 -4.37
C GLU A 220 -1.37 -7.49 -3.79
N ASN A 221 -2.70 -7.57 -3.65
CA ASN A 221 -3.35 -8.80 -3.16
C ASN A 221 -3.03 -10.00 -4.07
N GLU A 222 -3.12 -9.82 -5.39
CA GLU A 222 -2.77 -10.87 -6.36
C GLU A 222 -1.31 -11.31 -6.20
N PHE A 223 -0.37 -10.35 -6.06
CA PHE A 223 1.03 -10.63 -5.82
C PHE A 223 1.26 -11.43 -4.53
N LEU A 224 0.64 -11.03 -3.42
CA LEU A 224 0.74 -11.77 -2.16
C LEU A 224 0.22 -13.21 -2.32
N TYR A 225 -0.91 -13.42 -3.00
CA TYR A 225 -1.44 -14.76 -3.27
C TYR A 225 -0.56 -15.62 -4.18
N THR A 226 0.25 -15.02 -5.04
CA THR A 226 1.22 -15.78 -5.86
C THR A 226 2.48 -16.18 -5.10
N GLU A 227 2.88 -15.40 -4.10
CA GLU A 227 4.11 -15.64 -3.34
C GLU A 227 3.87 -16.54 -2.12
N PHE A 228 2.64 -16.55 -1.59
CA PHE A 228 2.29 -17.34 -0.42
C PHE A 228 1.50 -18.61 -0.78
N PRO A 229 1.80 -19.77 -0.17
CA PRO A 229 0.97 -20.96 -0.30
C PRO A 229 -0.41 -20.75 0.33
N LYS A 230 -1.39 -21.59 -0.06
CA LYS A 230 -2.78 -21.52 0.44
C LYS A 230 -2.88 -21.62 1.98
N SER A 231 -1.93 -22.31 2.63
CA SER A 231 -1.81 -22.40 4.09
C SER A 231 -1.66 -21.03 4.77
N MET A 232 -1.11 -20.04 4.06
CA MET A 232 -0.80 -18.71 4.59
C MET A 232 -1.86 -17.64 4.24
N SER A 233 -3.04 -18.04 3.76
CA SER A 233 -4.07 -17.05 3.38
C SER A 233 -4.50 -16.13 4.54
N SER A 234 -4.45 -16.61 5.79
CA SER A 234 -4.74 -15.77 6.96
C SER A 234 -3.65 -14.72 7.22
N ILE A 235 -2.39 -15.03 6.89
CA ILE A 235 -1.25 -14.11 6.99
C ILE A 235 -1.40 -12.97 6.00
N ILE A 236 -1.85 -13.25 4.77
CA ILE A 236 -2.13 -12.21 3.75
C ILE A 236 -3.15 -11.19 4.30
N SER A 237 -4.30 -11.66 4.78
CA SER A 237 -5.34 -10.78 5.35
C SER A 237 -4.84 -10.00 6.56
N SER A 238 -4.05 -10.63 7.42
CA SER A 238 -3.47 -9.99 8.61
C SER A 238 -2.46 -8.91 8.22
N LEU A 239 -1.65 -9.18 7.20
CA LEU A 239 -0.65 -8.26 6.69
C LEU A 239 -1.33 -7.01 6.11
N SER A 240 -2.40 -7.15 5.34
CA SER A 240 -3.20 -6.01 4.87
C SER A 240 -3.75 -5.16 6.04
N GLY A 241 -4.29 -5.79 7.08
CA GLY A 241 -4.79 -5.10 8.28
C GLY A 241 -3.69 -4.37 9.04
N VAL A 242 -2.52 -4.99 9.20
CA VAL A 242 -1.33 -4.36 9.79
C VAL A 242 -0.88 -3.17 8.95
N GLY A 243 -0.88 -3.28 7.62
CA GLY A 243 -0.50 -2.20 6.71
C GLY A 243 -1.35 -0.95 6.90
N VAL A 244 -2.67 -1.10 6.92
CA VAL A 244 -3.61 0.00 7.18
C VAL A 244 -3.40 0.60 8.58
N SER A 245 -3.18 -0.26 9.59
CA SER A 245 -2.95 0.20 10.97
C SER A 245 -1.68 1.04 11.10
N VAL A 246 -0.58 0.57 10.50
CA VAL A 246 0.70 1.31 10.47
C VAL A 246 0.55 2.59 9.66
N ALA A 247 -0.19 2.57 8.55
CA ALA A 247 -0.46 3.76 7.75
C ALA A 247 -1.21 4.84 8.54
N ASN A 248 -2.22 4.46 9.33
CA ASN A 248 -2.99 5.39 10.17
C ASN A 248 -2.13 5.99 11.30
N LEU A 249 -1.24 5.18 11.90
CA LEU A 249 -0.26 5.66 12.87
C LEU A 249 0.73 6.62 12.22
N ALA A 250 1.26 6.29 11.05
CA ALA A 250 2.15 7.14 10.29
C ALA A 250 1.48 8.47 9.89
N ALA A 251 0.22 8.44 9.46
CA ALA A 251 -0.57 9.64 9.17
C ALA A 251 -0.66 10.56 10.40
N SER A 252 -0.97 9.98 11.56
CA SER A 252 -1.04 10.70 12.84
C SER A 252 0.32 11.29 13.25
N ILE A 253 1.40 10.51 13.12
CA ILE A 253 2.77 10.96 13.45
C ILE A 253 3.18 12.11 12.52
N ILE A 254 2.92 12.00 11.22
CA ILE A 254 3.25 13.06 10.26
C ILE A 254 2.44 14.31 10.55
N LEU A 255 1.14 14.19 10.82
CA LEU A 255 0.28 15.32 11.16
C LEU A 255 0.77 16.02 12.43
N ASN A 256 1.00 15.28 13.51
CA ASN A 256 1.52 15.83 14.77
C ASN A 256 2.92 16.43 14.62
N GLY A 257 3.79 15.79 13.82
CA GLY A 257 5.13 16.29 13.53
C GLY A 257 5.09 17.61 12.76
N VAL A 258 4.28 17.67 11.70
CA VAL A 258 4.03 18.91 10.94
C VAL A 258 3.49 19.98 11.87
N ASP A 259 2.51 19.66 12.72
CA ASP A 259 1.97 20.61 13.67
C ASP A 259 3.03 21.14 14.65
N TYR A 260 3.85 20.25 15.20
CA TYR A 260 4.93 20.61 16.11
C TYR A 260 6.00 21.49 15.47
N PHE A 261 6.49 21.13 14.27
CA PHE A 261 7.58 21.85 13.62
C PHE A 261 7.15 23.15 12.93
N THR A 262 5.88 23.24 12.50
CA THR A 262 5.38 24.42 11.77
C THR A 262 4.73 25.46 12.68
N LYS A 263 4.49 25.12 13.96
CA LYS A 263 4.19 26.09 15.01
C LYS A 263 5.38 27.05 15.21
N SER A 264 5.29 28.22 14.59
CA SER A 264 6.32 29.26 14.71
C SER A 264 6.28 29.92 16.09
N LYS A 265 7.46 30.26 16.64
CA LYS A 265 7.60 31.21 17.77
C LYS A 265 7.29 32.64 17.30
N GLY A 266 6.07 32.90 16.84
CA GLY A 266 5.65 34.23 16.38
C GLY A 266 4.34 34.26 15.59
N SER A 267 4.02 33.24 14.79
CA SER A 267 2.69 33.05 14.21
C SER A 267 1.92 32.03 15.03
N LYS A 268 0.68 32.34 15.43
CA LYS A 268 -0.16 31.44 16.25
C LYS A 268 -0.64 30.18 15.49
N GLU A 269 -0.28 30.02 14.22
CA GLU A 269 -0.97 29.11 13.30
C GLU A 269 0.00 28.16 12.59
N SER A 270 -0.35 26.88 12.65
CA SER A 270 0.34 25.70 12.11
C SER A 270 -0.11 25.42 10.66
N TRP A 271 0.64 24.61 9.91
CA TRP A 271 0.15 24.12 8.61
C TRP A 271 -1.17 23.34 8.75
N VAL A 272 -1.34 22.64 9.87
CA VAL A 272 -2.55 21.90 10.20
C VAL A 272 -3.17 22.55 11.44
N ALA A 273 -4.03 23.53 11.22
CA ALA A 273 -4.72 24.26 12.29
C ALA A 273 -6.19 23.82 12.41
N ASP A 274 -6.78 23.97 13.60
CA ASP A 274 -8.20 23.68 13.84
C ASP A 274 -9.13 24.46 12.88
N ASN A 275 -8.74 25.69 12.56
CA ASN A 275 -9.37 26.46 11.50
C ASN A 275 -8.66 26.19 10.16
N ILE A 276 -9.35 25.51 9.25
CA ILE A 276 -8.87 25.16 7.92
C ILE A 276 -8.58 26.39 7.03
N ASN A 277 -9.25 27.53 7.28
CA ASN A 277 -9.01 28.77 6.51
C ASN A 277 -7.69 29.43 6.87
N LYS A 278 -7.16 29.11 8.05
CA LYS A 278 -5.91 29.63 8.61
C LYS A 278 -4.73 28.74 8.28
N GLY A 279 -4.91 27.43 8.50
CA GLY A 279 -3.91 26.41 8.22
C GLY A 279 -3.49 26.38 6.75
N HIS A 280 -2.25 25.95 6.52
CA HIS A 280 -1.70 25.69 5.19
C HIS A 280 -1.81 24.20 4.83
N TYR A 281 -3.04 23.71 4.75
CA TYR A 281 -3.33 22.32 4.37
C TYR A 281 -2.84 21.98 2.95
N ASP A 282 -2.69 22.98 2.09
CA ASP A 282 -2.04 22.82 0.78
C ASP A 282 -0.58 22.38 0.90
N TYR A 283 0.18 22.90 1.86
CA TYR A 283 1.56 22.46 2.13
C TYR A 283 1.60 21.03 2.69
N TYR A 284 0.65 20.66 3.55
CA TYR A 284 0.52 19.29 4.04
C TYR A 284 0.25 18.30 2.89
N PHE A 285 -0.64 18.63 1.96
CA PHE A 285 -0.90 17.79 0.79
C PHE A 285 0.31 17.70 -0.16
N TRP A 286 1.06 18.79 -0.35
CA TRP A 286 2.33 18.75 -1.09
C TRP A 286 3.39 17.88 -0.40
N LEU A 287 3.48 17.91 0.93
CA LEU A 287 4.36 17.02 1.69
C LEU A 287 4.02 15.55 1.45
N ILE A 288 2.74 15.18 1.51
CA ILE A 288 2.28 13.81 1.22
C ILE A 288 2.61 13.44 -0.24
N SER A 289 2.40 14.35 -1.20
CA SER A 289 2.79 14.12 -2.59
C SER A 289 4.29 13.80 -2.72
N GLY A 290 5.15 14.54 -2.02
CA GLY A 290 6.59 14.26 -1.95
C GLY A 290 6.91 12.88 -1.35
N LEU A 291 6.22 12.49 -0.27
CA LEU A 291 6.35 11.15 0.32
C LEU A 291 5.92 10.05 -0.67
N CYS A 292 4.86 10.27 -1.46
CA CYS A 292 4.46 9.34 -2.50
C CYS A 292 5.53 9.19 -3.59
N VAL A 293 6.19 10.28 -3.99
CA VAL A 293 7.30 10.23 -4.96
C VAL A 293 8.46 9.40 -4.40
N VAL A 294 8.86 9.66 -3.15
CA VAL A 294 9.90 8.87 -2.48
C VAL A 294 9.49 7.40 -2.38
N ASN A 295 8.24 7.12 -2.03
CA ASN A 295 7.71 5.75 -1.98
C ASN A 295 7.72 5.04 -3.34
N PHE A 296 7.40 5.76 -4.42
CA PHE A 296 7.49 5.21 -5.77
C PHE A 296 8.93 4.88 -6.15
N LEU A 297 9.91 5.75 -5.82
CA LEU A 297 11.32 5.46 -6.06
C LEU A 297 11.81 4.28 -5.22
N TYR A 298 11.38 4.20 -3.96
CA TYR A 298 11.63 3.05 -3.08
C TYR A 298 11.04 1.76 -3.67
N TYR A 299 9.81 1.80 -4.18
CA TYR A 299 9.18 0.69 -4.88
C TYR A 299 9.99 0.22 -6.09
N LEU A 300 10.51 1.14 -6.92
CA LEU A 300 11.38 0.79 -8.05
C LEU A 300 12.67 0.10 -7.59
N ALA A 301 13.29 0.57 -6.51
CA ALA A 301 14.47 -0.06 -5.93
C ALA A 301 14.15 -1.47 -5.40
N CYS A 302 13.04 -1.62 -4.67
CA CYS A 302 12.58 -2.90 -4.13
C CYS A 302 12.24 -3.91 -5.21
N THR A 303 11.51 -3.51 -6.25
CA THR A 303 11.17 -4.40 -7.37
C THR A 303 12.40 -4.82 -8.17
N LYS A 304 13.36 -3.90 -8.39
CA LYS A 304 14.64 -4.23 -9.02
C LYS A 304 15.44 -5.23 -8.19
N ALA A 305 15.53 -5.01 -6.88
CA ALA A 305 16.21 -5.92 -5.95
C ALA A 305 15.51 -7.28 -5.83
N TYR A 306 14.18 -7.29 -5.91
CA TYR A 306 13.39 -8.50 -5.89
C TYR A 306 13.65 -9.36 -7.13
N GLY A 307 13.92 -8.74 -8.29
CA GLY A 307 14.20 -9.46 -9.54
C GLY A 307 12.95 -9.73 -10.38
N PRO A 308 13.11 -10.38 -11.55
CA PRO A 308 11.97 -10.76 -12.39
C PRO A 308 11.04 -11.74 -11.65
N CYS A 309 9.75 -11.69 -11.98
CA CYS A 309 8.81 -12.75 -11.62
C CYS A 309 8.96 -13.89 -12.63
#